data_AF-A0A661U856-F1
#
_entry.id   AF-A0A661U856-F1
#
_cell.length_a   1.000
_cell.length_b   1.000
_cell.length_c   1.000
_cell.angle_alpha   90.00
_cell.angle_beta   90.00
_cell.angle_gamma   90.00
#
_symmetry.space_group_name_H-M   'P 1'
#
loop_
_entity.id
_entity.type
_entity.pdbx_description
1 polymer ?
#
loop_
_entity_poly.entity_id
_entity_poly.type
_entity_poly.pdbx_seq_one_letter_code
_entity_poly.pdbx_strand_id
1 'polypeptide(L)' 'MAENKGLGDIEELAERMVEELYNQIGPDAVEEAKAMGMATSIYASEIEKKKSEFLKQVDIDKGKASEIFDKMVSKKFYM' A
#
# COMPACT_ATOMS: atom_id res chain seq x y z
N MET A 1 5.34 20.57 18.26
CA MET A 1 6.29 20.40 17.14
C MET A 1 5.71 19.29 16.28
N ALA A 2 5.19 19.61 15.09
CA ALA A 2 4.85 18.57 14.13
C ALA A 2 6.18 17.99 13.65
N GLU A 3 6.47 16.75 14.03
CA GLU A 3 7.62 16.03 13.46
C GLU A 3 7.39 16.00 11.95
N ASN A 4 8.27 16.69 11.24
CA ASN A 4 8.28 16.71 9.78
C ASN A 4 8.72 15.30 9.36
N LYS A 5 7.76 14.38 9.30
CA LYS A 5 8.01 13.01 8.87
C LYS A 5 8.63 13.07 7.49
N GLY A 6 9.89 12.68 7.39
CA GLY A 6 10.63 12.75 6.13
C GLY A 6 9.97 11.86 5.08
N LEU A 7 10.35 12.02 3.81
CA LEU A 7 9.92 11.11 2.75
C LEU A 7 10.20 9.64 3.08
N GLY A 8 11.29 9.35 3.81
CA GLY A 8 11.61 8.00 4.31
C GLY A 8 10.55 7.43 5.26
N ASP A 9 10.09 8.23 6.23
CA ASP A 9 9.06 7.80 7.19
C ASP A 9 7.71 7.51 6.50
N ILE A 10 7.47 8.15 5.35
CA ILE A 10 6.27 7.97 4.54
C ILE A 10 6.36 6.70 3.69
N GLU A 11 7.52 6.42 3.10
CA GLU A 11 7.77 5.13 2.42
C GLU A 11 7.65 3.96 3.42
N GLU A 12 8.23 4.07 4.62
CA GLU A 12 8.11 3.05 5.67
C GLU A 12 6.66 2.86 6.14
N LEU A 13 5.91 3.95 6.31
CA LEU A 13 4.49 3.87 6.64
C LEU A 13 3.69 3.15 5.54
N ALA A 14 3.95 3.50 4.27
CA ALA A 14 3.28 2.86 3.14
C ALA A 14 3.61 1.37 3.08
N GLU A 15 4.88 1.00 3.21
CA GLU A 15 5.33 -0.39 3.24
C GLU A 15 4.66 -1.17 4.36
N ARG A 16 4.65 -0.65 5.59
CA ARG A 16 3.98 -1.29 6.72
C ARG A 16 2.48 -1.48 6.48
N MET A 17 1.81 -0.47 5.93
CA MET A 17 0.38 -0.55 5.65
C MET A 17 0.04 -1.55 4.54
N VAL A 18 0.88 -1.63 3.50
CA VAL A 18 0.73 -2.64 2.44
C VAL A 18 1.03 -4.05 2.97
N GLU A 19 2.01 -4.19 3.86
CA GLU A 19 2.31 -5.47 4.53
C GLU A 19 1.16 -5.93 5.44
N GLU A 20 0.58 -5.02 6.21
CA GLU A 20 -0.62 -5.32 7.00
C GLU A 20 -1.77 -5.78 6.11
N LEU A 21 -1.99 -5.11 4.96
CA LEU A 21 -3.03 -5.50 4.03
C LEU A 21 -2.77 -6.90 3.44
N TYR A 22 -1.53 -7.18 3.04
CA TYR A 22 -1.11 -8.50 2.55
C TYR A 22 -1.43 -9.60 3.57
N ASN A 23 -1.07 -9.37 4.84
CA ASN A 23 -1.34 -10.34 5.91
C ASN A 23 -2.83 -10.44 6.26
N GLN A 24 -3.61 -9.37 6.13
CA GLN A 24 -5.07 -9.38 6.33
C GLN A 24 -5.80 -10.18 5.25
N ILE A 25 -5.37 -10.06 3.99
CA ILE A 25 -5.93 -10.84 2.87
C ILE A 25 -5.52 -12.31 3.00
N GLY A 26 -4.28 -12.56 3.40
CA GLY A 26 -3.69 -13.89 3.48
C GLY A 26 -2.59 -14.05 2.44
N PRO A 27 -1.34 -14.35 2.85
CA PRO A 27 -0.21 -14.51 1.94
C PRO A 27 -0.48 -15.46 0.78
N ASP A 28 -1.03 -16.65 1.08
CA ASP A 28 -1.31 -17.68 0.06
C ASP A 28 -2.32 -17.20 -0.99
N ALA A 29 -3.39 -16.52 -0.56
CA ALA A 29 -4.41 -15.98 -1.45
C ALA A 29 -3.85 -14.88 -2.37
N VAL A 30 -2.96 -14.04 -1.85
CA VAL A 30 -2.26 -13.03 -2.66
C VAL A 30 -1.30 -13.69 -3.64
N GLU A 31 -0.52 -14.70 -3.24
CA GLU A 31 0.39 -15.40 -4.14
C GLU A 31 -0.36 -16.16 -5.25
N GLU A 32 -1.49 -16.80 -4.96
CA GLU A 32 -2.37 -17.41 -5.98
C GLU A 32 -2.89 -16.35 -6.97
N ALA A 33 -3.38 -15.22 -6.46
CA ALA A 33 -3.87 -14.13 -7.30
C ALA A 33 -2.76 -13.46 -8.12
N LYS A 34 -1.53 -13.41 -7.59
CA LYS A 34 -0.33 -12.95 -8.30
C LYS A 34 0.02 -13.90 -9.44
N ALA A 35 0.01 -15.21 -9.21
CA ALA A 35 0.24 -16.22 -10.23
C ALA A 35 -0.78 -16.11 -11.40
N MET A 36 -2.00 -15.66 -11.10
CA MET A 36 -3.03 -15.37 -12.11
C MET A 36 -2.92 -13.98 -12.76
N GLY A 37 -2.01 -13.12 -12.28
CA GLY A 37 -1.86 -11.74 -12.74
C GLY A 37 -3.04 -10.84 -12.38
N MET A 38 -3.82 -11.19 -11.35
CA MET A 38 -5.09 -10.54 -11.01
C MET A 38 -5.14 -9.98 -9.58
N ALA A 39 -4.07 -10.09 -8.78
CA ALA A 39 -4.08 -9.68 -7.37
C ALA A 39 -4.58 -8.25 -7.13
N THR A 40 -4.12 -7.25 -7.89
CA THR A 40 -4.60 -5.87 -7.72
C THR A 40 -6.01 -5.63 -8.23
N SER A 41 -6.54 -6.49 -9.10
CA SER A 41 -7.93 -6.43 -9.56
C SER A 41 -8.87 -7.11 -8.58
N ILE A 42 -8.48 -8.25 -8.02
CA ILE A 42 -9.25 -9.01 -7.03
C ILE A 42 -9.36 -8.20 -5.73
N TYR A 43 -8.25 -7.61 -5.27
CA TYR A 43 -8.18 -6.87 -4.01
C TYR A 43 -8.23 -5.35 -4.18
N ALA A 44 -8.77 -4.86 -5.30
CA ALA A 44 -8.81 -3.44 -5.62
C ALA A 44 -9.50 -2.60 -4.52
N SER A 45 -10.59 -3.12 -3.96
CA SER A 45 -11.38 -2.43 -2.94
C SER A 45 -10.60 -2.28 -1.62
N GLU A 46 -9.91 -3.34 -1.21
CA GLU A 46 -9.11 -3.37 0.01
C GLU A 46 -7.87 -2.49 -0.13
N ILE A 47 -7.22 -2.52 -1.30
CA ILE A 47 -6.08 -1.64 -1.64
C ILE A 47 -6.52 -0.18 -1.59
N GLU A 48 -7.63 0.20 -2.23
CA GLU A 48 -8.14 1.58 -2.23
C GLU A 48 -8.54 2.04 -0.83
N LYS A 49 -9.15 1.16 -0.03
CA LYS A 49 -9.45 1.47 1.37
C LYS A 49 -8.17 1.76 2.17
N LYS A 50 -7.17 0.89 2.06
CA LYS A 50 -5.89 1.06 2.77
C LYS A 50 -5.13 2.30 2.28
N LYS A 51 -5.18 2.59 0.98
CA LYS A 51 -4.64 3.80 0.37
C LYS A 51 -5.29 5.05 0.93
N SER A 52 -6.63 5.07 1.06
CA SER A 52 -7.34 6.20 1.68
C SER A 52 -6.93 6.42 3.14
N GLU A 53 -6.75 5.34 3.91
CA GLU A 53 -6.24 5.41 5.30
C GLU A 53 -4.81 5.97 5.36
N PHE A 54 -3.94 5.55 4.45
CA PHE A 54 -2.58 6.06 4.34
C PHE A 54 -2.57 7.56 4.01
N LEU A 55 -3.35 7.97 3.01
CA LEU A 55 -3.46 9.37 2.60
C LEU A 55 -3.97 10.27 3.72
N LYS A 56 -4.77 9.76 4.67
CA LYS A 56 -5.21 10.54 5.84
C LYS A 56 -4.11 10.72 6.91
N GLN A 57 -3.11 9.84 6.94
CA GLN A 57 -2.05 9.85 7.95
C GLN A 57 -0.82 10.67 7.57
N VAL A 58 -0.65 10.99 6.28
CA VAL A 58 0.52 11.70 5.76
C VAL A 58 0.24 13.17 5.55
N ASP A 59 1.19 14.02 5.93
CA ASP A 59 1.13 15.48 5.79
C ASP A 59 2.05 15.95 4.65
N ILE A 60 1.87 15.35 3.47
CA ILE A 60 2.52 15.75 2.22
C ILE A 60 1.50 15.87 1.09
N ASP A 61 1.96 16.33 -0.06
CA ASP A 61 1.18 16.29 -1.31
C ASP A 61 0.57 14.91 -1.55
N LYS A 62 -0.75 14.87 -1.75
CA LYS A 62 -1.49 13.61 -1.89
C LYS A 62 -1.17 12.87 -3.18
N GLY A 63 -0.75 13.57 -4.23
CA GLY A 63 -0.27 12.96 -5.47
C GLY A 63 1.00 12.16 -5.21
N LYS A 64 2.01 12.79 -4.61
CA LYS A 64 3.26 12.12 -4.22
C LYS A 64 3.03 10.97 -3.24
N ALA A 65 2.16 11.15 -2.25
CA ALA A 65 1.79 10.09 -1.33
C ALA A 65 1.12 8.91 -2.06
N SER A 66 0.18 9.19 -2.97
CA SER A 66 -0.46 8.16 -3.79
C SER A 66 0.58 7.34 -4.55
N GLU A 67 1.53 8.00 -5.22
CA GLU A 67 2.59 7.34 -5.97
C GLU A 67 3.47 6.44 -5.08
N ILE A 68 3.81 6.89 -3.87
CA ILE A 68 4.56 6.09 -2.89
C ILE A 68 3.78 4.83 -2.51
N PHE A 69 2.49 4.98 -2.20
CA PHE A 69 1.65 3.84 -1.82
C PHE A 69 1.48 2.85 -2.97
N ASP A 70 1.20 3.36 -4.18
CA ASP A 70 1.03 2.54 -5.39
C ASP A 70 2.31 1.77 -5.72
N LYS A 71 3.49 2.38 -5.54
CA LYS A 71 4.79 1.71 -5.67
C LYS A 71 4.94 0.54 -4.69
N MET A 72 4.48 0.68 -3.44
CA MET A 72 4.55 -0.41 -2.46
C MET A 72 3.54 -1.53 -2.77
N VAL A 73 2.33 -1.17 -3.20
CA VAL A 73 1.35 -2.14 -3.72
C VAL A 73 1.94 -2.91 -4.90
N SER A 74 2.57 -2.22 -5.85
CA SER A 74 3.21 -2.87 -6.99
C SER A 74 4.27 -3.88 -6.56
N LYS A 75 5.15 -3.52 -5.62
CA LYS A 75 6.17 -4.45 -5.11
C LYS A 75 5.58 -5.70 -4.43
N LYS A 76 4.43 -5.57 -3.77
CA LYS A 76 3.88 -6.65 -2.94
C LYS A 76 2.83 -7.50 -3.68
N PHE A 77 2.05 -6.90 -4.56
CA PHE A 77 0.90 -7.52 -5.24
C PHE A 77 1.12 -7.79 -6.74
N TYR A 78 2.24 -7.37 -7.35
CA TYR A 78 2.61 -7.83 -8.70
C TYR A 78 3.69 -8.92 -8.64
N MET A 79 3.78 -9.72 -9.71
CA MET A 79 4.91 -10.61 -10.00
C MET A 79 6.14 -9.83 -10.44
#